data_AF-A0A0F9AK07-F1
#
_entry.id   AF-A0A0F9AK07-F1
#
_cell.length_a   1.000
_cell.length_b   1.000
_cell.length_c   1.000
_cell.angle_alpha   90.00
_cell.angle_beta   90.00
_cell.angle_gamma   90.00
#
_symmetry.space_group_name_H-M   'P 1'
#
loop_
_entity.id
_entity.type
_entity.pdbx_description
1 polymer ?
#
loop_
_entity_poly.entity_id
_entity_poly.type
_entity_poly.pdbx_seq_one_letter_code
_entity_poly.pdbx_strand_id
1 'polypeptide(L)'
;MLTVDQIKENWDRLIQFISTAFDGDRKDNLLKMYNELDQRVAEAPASGKIFFHSAFPGGYLHHVLKVIELAPKYSDLWISSGGEKNYSDEELIFVALNHDLGKLGSLTDAYFMPTYENWKVKRGIRYEGNPAVEYMKTADNSLYFLQAYNIKVTENEYLGIKLHDGLYDESNKSYFISYSPTNKLRILPHIIHTADFYAMRLEYEEWRKSSDAQTFLHGQVDTNQFRTKTTPKKLAETLTKNTNVEDYNPDMFDKIFGSTDDGAETGDK
;
A
#
# COMPACT_ATOMS: atom_id res chain seq x y z
N MET A 1 10.33 -6.31 -7.73
CA MET A 1 9.05 -5.98 -8.39
C MET A 1 8.27 -7.26 -8.58
N LEU A 2 6.94 -7.19 -8.51
CA LEU A 2 6.06 -8.33 -8.77
C LEU A 2 5.84 -8.52 -10.28
N THR A 3 5.67 -9.77 -10.73
CA THR A 3 5.17 -10.07 -12.07
C THR A 3 3.65 -9.89 -12.12
N VAL A 4 3.09 -9.80 -13.33
CA VAL A 4 1.63 -9.75 -13.54
C VAL A 4 0.93 -10.95 -12.87
N ASP A 5 1.49 -12.15 -13.04
CA ASP A 5 0.95 -13.37 -12.42
C ASP A 5 0.97 -13.30 -10.89
N GLN A 6 2.02 -12.71 -10.29
CA GLN A 6 2.11 -12.53 -8.84
C GLN A 6 1.09 -11.49 -8.33
N ILE A 7 0.84 -10.43 -9.09
CA ILE A 7 -0.20 -9.45 -8.75
C ILE A 7 -1.57 -10.12 -8.80
N LYS A 8 -1.84 -10.92 -9.85
CA LYS A 8 -3.07 -11.69 -9.96
C LYS A 8 -3.23 -12.67 -8.79
N GLU A 9 -2.19 -13.43 -8.46
CA GLU A 9 -2.22 -14.36 -7.33
C GLU A 9 -2.50 -13.62 -6.02
N ASN A 10 -1.87 -12.47 -5.79
CA ASN A 10 -2.12 -11.64 -4.61
C ASN A 10 -3.54 -11.10 -4.56
N TRP A 11 -4.09 -10.68 -5.70
CA TRP A 11 -5.49 -10.28 -5.82
C TRP A 11 -6.44 -11.43 -5.46
N ASP A 12 -6.25 -12.61 -6.07
CA ASP A 12 -7.06 -13.80 -5.81
C ASP A 12 -6.99 -14.19 -4.33
N ARG A 13 -5.80 -14.10 -3.72
CA ARG A 13 -5.59 -14.32 -2.28
C ARG A 13 -6.36 -13.31 -1.43
N LEU A 14 -6.36 -12.03 -1.78
CA LEU A 14 -7.10 -10.99 -1.06
C LEU A 14 -8.61 -11.26 -1.10
N ILE A 15 -9.16 -11.53 -2.30
CA ILE A 15 -10.60 -11.81 -2.48
C ILE A 15 -11.01 -13.09 -1.76
N GLN A 16 -10.21 -14.15 -1.84
CA GLN A 16 -10.43 -15.38 -1.10
C GLN A 16 -10.43 -15.11 0.41
N PHE A 17 -9.49 -14.31 0.88
CA PHE A 17 -9.37 -13.96 2.29
C PHE A 17 -10.62 -13.21 2.78
N ILE A 18 -11.07 -12.17 2.07
CA ILE A 18 -12.32 -11.45 2.37
C ILE A 18 -13.52 -12.41 2.40
N SER A 19 -13.60 -13.31 1.41
CA SER A 19 -14.71 -14.25 1.28
C SER A 19 -14.80 -15.25 2.44
N THR A 20 -13.68 -15.54 3.09
CA THR A 20 -13.57 -16.49 4.21
C THR A 20 -13.59 -15.85 5.60
N ALA A 21 -13.12 -14.60 5.73
CA ALA A 21 -12.96 -13.93 7.01
C ALA A 21 -14.23 -13.17 7.45
N PHE A 22 -15.14 -12.87 6.52
CA PHE A 22 -16.35 -12.09 6.78
C PHE A 22 -17.60 -12.79 6.27
N ASP A 23 -18.75 -12.42 6.83
CA ASP A 23 -20.06 -12.96 6.45
C ASP A 23 -21.13 -11.87 6.28
N GLY A 24 -22.25 -12.24 5.66
CA GLY A 24 -23.41 -11.39 5.41
C GLY A 24 -23.09 -10.10 4.65
N ASP A 25 -23.86 -9.06 4.91
CA ASP A 25 -23.76 -7.76 4.22
C ASP A 25 -22.34 -7.14 4.30
N ARG A 26 -21.59 -7.39 5.37
CA ARG A 26 -20.22 -6.87 5.53
C ARG A 26 -19.29 -7.49 4.48
N LYS A 27 -19.35 -8.81 4.27
CA LYS A 27 -18.60 -9.49 3.20
C LYS A 27 -18.99 -8.94 1.84
N ASP A 28 -20.29 -8.87 1.56
CA ASP A 28 -20.78 -8.47 0.24
C ASP A 28 -20.38 -7.03 -0.10
N ASN A 29 -20.44 -6.11 0.87
CA ASN A 29 -20.01 -4.73 0.70
C ASN A 29 -18.49 -4.60 0.56
N LEU A 30 -17.69 -5.39 1.28
CA LEU A 30 -16.23 -5.43 1.11
C LEU A 30 -15.85 -5.96 -0.28
N LEU A 31 -16.44 -7.07 -0.72
CA LEU A 31 -16.19 -7.63 -2.05
C LEU A 31 -16.60 -6.66 -3.14
N LYS A 32 -17.77 -6.02 -3.01
CA LYS A 32 -18.21 -4.96 -3.93
C LYS A 32 -17.19 -3.83 -3.99
N MET A 33 -16.76 -3.30 -2.84
CA MET A 33 -15.78 -2.22 -2.76
C MET A 33 -14.47 -2.58 -3.43
N TYR A 34 -13.89 -3.73 -3.12
CA TYR A 34 -12.63 -4.14 -3.72
C TYR A 34 -12.78 -4.38 -5.22
N ASN A 35 -13.84 -5.04 -5.68
CA ASN A 35 -14.08 -5.27 -7.11
C ASN A 35 -14.26 -3.96 -7.90
N GLU A 36 -14.94 -2.94 -7.37
CA GLU A 36 -15.03 -1.61 -8.01
C GLU A 36 -13.69 -0.84 -8.00
N LEU A 37 -12.72 -1.30 -7.21
CA LEU A 37 -11.37 -0.75 -7.10
C LEU A 37 -10.30 -1.67 -7.71
N ASP A 38 -10.68 -2.76 -8.39
CA ASP A 38 -9.80 -3.86 -8.79
C ASP A 38 -8.53 -3.41 -9.53
N GLN A 39 -8.68 -2.56 -10.55
CA GLN A 39 -7.56 -2.00 -11.30
C GLN A 39 -6.64 -1.20 -10.40
N ARG A 40 -7.23 -0.33 -9.56
CA ARG A 40 -6.48 0.53 -8.65
C ARG A 40 -5.73 -0.28 -7.60
N VAL A 41 -6.34 -1.33 -7.09
CA VAL A 41 -5.72 -2.24 -6.10
C VAL A 41 -4.56 -3.01 -6.72
N ALA A 42 -4.72 -3.48 -7.96
CA ALA A 42 -3.68 -4.20 -8.70
C ALA A 42 -2.49 -3.30 -9.12
N GLU A 43 -2.74 -2.03 -9.41
CA GLU A 43 -1.73 -1.09 -9.91
C GLU A 43 -1.08 -0.24 -8.80
N ALA A 44 -1.77 0.01 -7.69
CA ALA A 44 -1.30 0.97 -6.71
C ALA A 44 0.00 0.53 -6.01
N PRO A 45 0.97 1.44 -5.85
CA PRO A 45 2.10 1.22 -4.96
C PRO A 45 1.67 1.42 -3.49
N ALA A 46 2.45 0.86 -2.55
CA ALA A 46 2.24 1.13 -1.12
C ALA A 46 2.88 2.45 -0.65
N SER A 47 3.77 3.04 -1.46
CA SER A 47 4.42 4.33 -1.18
C SER A 47 4.91 5.01 -2.45
N GLY A 48 5.13 6.33 -2.36
CA GLY A 48 5.77 7.10 -3.43
C GLY A 48 7.29 6.94 -3.52
N LYS A 49 7.94 6.34 -2.51
CA LYS A 49 9.41 6.25 -2.43
C LYS A 49 9.89 4.79 -2.32
N ILE A 50 10.89 4.46 -3.11
CA ILE A 50 11.42 3.09 -3.28
C ILE A 50 12.02 2.45 -2.02
N PHE A 51 12.35 3.25 -1.01
CA PHE A 51 12.99 2.79 0.22
C PHE A 51 12.08 2.91 1.46
N PHE A 52 10.78 3.09 1.28
CA PHE A 52 9.79 3.08 2.37
C PHE A 52 8.94 1.82 2.35
N HIS A 53 7.81 1.85 1.64
CA HIS A 53 7.00 0.65 1.36
C HIS A 53 7.12 0.32 -0.12
N SER A 54 6.79 -0.91 -0.46
CA SER A 54 6.62 -1.47 -1.82
C SER A 54 6.19 -0.46 -2.89
N ALA A 55 7.12 0.36 -3.40
CA ALA A 55 6.83 1.45 -4.32
C ALA A 55 7.00 0.96 -5.76
N PHE A 56 6.13 0.04 -6.14
CA PHE A 56 6.04 -0.60 -7.44
C PHE A 56 4.57 -1.01 -7.71
N PRO A 57 4.17 -1.32 -8.96
CA PRO A 57 2.81 -1.77 -9.25
C PRO A 57 2.43 -3.04 -8.48
N GLY A 58 1.24 -3.04 -7.86
CA GLY A 58 0.80 -4.11 -6.96
C GLY A 58 1.43 -4.06 -5.55
N GLY A 59 2.16 -2.98 -5.25
CA GLY A 59 2.79 -2.79 -3.96
C GLY A 59 1.79 -2.65 -2.80
N TYR A 60 0.62 -2.05 -3.04
CA TYR A 60 -0.46 -1.97 -2.06
C TYR A 60 -0.92 -3.37 -1.62
N LEU A 61 -1.22 -4.26 -2.60
CA LEU A 61 -1.58 -5.65 -2.34
C LEU A 61 -0.50 -6.39 -1.54
N HIS A 62 0.76 -6.27 -1.98
CA HIS A 62 1.90 -6.90 -1.31
C HIS A 62 2.00 -6.50 0.15
N HIS A 63 1.84 -5.20 0.42
CA HIS A 63 1.92 -4.63 1.75
C HIS A 63 0.76 -5.10 2.64
N VAL A 64 -0.49 -4.90 2.18
CA VAL A 64 -1.70 -5.24 2.95
C VAL A 64 -1.75 -6.73 3.28
N LEU A 65 -1.44 -7.62 2.33
CA LEU A 65 -1.38 -9.06 2.58
C LEU A 65 -0.33 -9.41 3.64
N LYS A 66 0.82 -8.74 3.64
CA LYS A 66 1.85 -8.96 4.66
C LYS A 66 1.41 -8.51 6.04
N VAL A 67 0.68 -7.39 6.14
CA VAL A 67 0.08 -6.93 7.41
C VAL A 67 -0.98 -7.92 7.90
N ILE A 68 -1.85 -8.42 7.02
CA ILE A 68 -2.83 -9.48 7.32
C ILE A 68 -2.14 -10.74 7.88
N GLU A 69 -1.00 -11.14 7.30
CA GLU A 69 -0.24 -12.31 7.76
C GLU A 69 0.52 -12.09 9.09
N LEU A 70 0.94 -10.86 9.37
CA LEU A 70 1.73 -10.51 10.56
C LEU A 70 0.86 -10.17 11.77
N ALA A 71 -0.30 -9.54 11.58
CA ALA A 71 -1.15 -9.07 12.67
C ALA A 71 -1.56 -10.20 13.65
N PRO A 72 -1.99 -11.40 13.19
CA PRO A 72 -2.26 -12.53 14.08
C PRO A 72 -1.04 -12.98 14.89
N LYS A 73 0.16 -12.97 14.29
CA LYS A 73 1.40 -13.38 14.98
C LYS A 73 1.74 -12.44 16.14
N TYR A 74 1.53 -11.14 15.95
CA TYR A 74 1.74 -10.16 17.03
C TYR A 74 0.64 -10.24 18.09
N SER A 75 -0.60 -10.50 17.70
CA SER A 75 -1.69 -10.83 18.62
C SER A 75 -1.33 -12.02 19.51
N ASP A 76 -0.85 -13.12 18.92
CA ASP A 76 -0.46 -14.32 19.64
C ASP A 76 0.74 -14.08 20.57
N LEU A 77 1.72 -13.29 20.13
CA LEU A 77 2.84 -12.89 20.98
C LEU A 77 2.38 -12.08 22.20
N TRP A 78 1.45 -11.15 22.02
CA TRP A 78 0.87 -10.37 23.12
C TRP A 78 0.17 -11.28 24.13
N ILE A 79 -0.68 -12.19 23.66
CA ILE A 79 -1.44 -13.12 24.50
C ILE A 79 -0.51 -14.08 25.25
N SER A 80 0.45 -14.69 24.55
CA SER A 80 1.42 -15.62 25.15
C SER A 80 2.37 -14.95 26.14
N SER A 81 2.53 -13.62 26.06
CA SER A 81 3.27 -12.81 27.04
C SER A 81 2.43 -12.40 28.26
N GLY A 82 1.19 -12.89 28.37
CA GLY A 82 0.27 -12.58 29.47
C GLY A 82 -0.61 -11.35 29.24
N GLY A 83 -0.62 -10.81 28.02
CA GLY A 83 -1.48 -9.70 27.62
C GLY A 83 -2.94 -10.12 27.44
N GLU A 84 -3.86 -9.21 27.76
CA GLU A 84 -5.30 -9.43 27.57
C GLU A 84 -5.72 -9.07 26.14
N LYS A 85 -6.44 -9.97 25.46
CA LYS A 85 -7.05 -9.71 24.15
C LYS A 85 -8.38 -8.99 24.36
N ASN A 86 -8.48 -7.75 23.87
CA ASN A 86 -9.70 -6.95 23.92
C ASN A 86 -10.22 -6.61 22.51
N TYR A 87 -10.09 -7.54 21.57
CA TYR A 87 -10.61 -7.44 20.21
C TYR A 87 -10.98 -8.82 19.70
N SER A 88 -11.88 -8.91 18.72
CA SER A 88 -12.15 -10.17 18.02
C SER A 88 -11.11 -10.43 16.91
N ASP A 89 -11.02 -11.68 16.44
CA ASP A 89 -10.21 -11.99 15.26
C ASP A 89 -10.73 -11.28 14.00
N GLU A 90 -12.05 -11.15 13.88
CA GLU A 90 -12.66 -10.37 12.79
C GLU A 90 -12.23 -8.90 12.84
N GLU A 91 -12.23 -8.25 14.02
CA GLU A 91 -11.77 -6.86 14.17
C GLU A 91 -10.29 -6.71 13.80
N LEU A 92 -9.44 -7.65 14.24
CA LEU A 92 -8.01 -7.65 13.92
C LEU A 92 -7.79 -7.70 12.40
N ILE A 93 -8.48 -8.63 11.75
CA ILE A 93 -8.36 -8.85 10.31
C ILE A 93 -8.98 -7.70 9.53
N PHE A 94 -10.14 -7.18 9.96
CA PHE A 94 -10.80 -6.03 9.35
C PHE A 94 -9.88 -4.81 9.33
N VAL A 95 -9.22 -4.52 10.45
CA VAL A 95 -8.28 -3.39 10.52
C VAL A 95 -7.05 -3.66 9.66
N ALA A 96 -6.45 -4.86 9.73
CA ALA A 96 -5.28 -5.19 8.92
C ALA A 96 -5.54 -5.04 7.42
N LEU A 97 -6.71 -5.48 6.94
CA LEU A 97 -7.15 -5.34 5.56
C LEU A 97 -7.30 -3.87 5.12
N ASN A 98 -7.89 -3.03 5.98
CA ASN A 98 -8.37 -1.71 5.58
C ASN A 98 -7.54 -0.53 6.10
N HIS A 99 -6.48 -0.76 6.91
CA HIS A 99 -5.71 0.32 7.53
C HIS A 99 -5.21 1.35 6.50
N ASP A 100 -4.73 0.86 5.35
CA ASP A 100 -4.10 1.61 4.28
C ASP A 100 -5.00 1.88 3.07
N LEU A 101 -6.29 1.52 3.14
CA LEU A 101 -7.25 1.64 2.02
C LEU A 101 -7.27 3.04 1.38
N GLY A 102 -7.05 4.09 2.18
CA GLY A 102 -6.94 5.47 1.75
C GLY A 102 -5.82 5.76 0.74
N LYS A 103 -4.85 4.85 0.56
CA LYS A 103 -3.81 4.95 -0.47
C LYS A 103 -4.33 4.70 -1.88
N LEU A 104 -5.56 4.21 -2.04
CA LEU A 104 -6.17 3.96 -3.34
C LEU A 104 -6.73 5.22 -4.03
N GLY A 105 -6.83 6.36 -3.31
CA GLY A 105 -7.24 7.64 -3.89
C GLY A 105 -8.62 8.10 -3.43
N SER A 106 -9.47 8.54 -4.33
CA SER A 106 -10.86 8.91 -4.05
C SER A 106 -11.81 7.85 -4.62
N LEU A 107 -13.12 8.09 -4.56
CA LEU A 107 -14.07 7.21 -5.25
C LEU A 107 -13.85 7.19 -6.77
N THR A 108 -13.26 8.25 -7.34
CA THR A 108 -13.11 8.44 -8.79
C THR A 108 -11.67 8.32 -9.29
N ASP A 109 -10.69 8.76 -8.49
CA ASP A 109 -9.31 8.98 -8.95
C ASP A 109 -8.32 8.16 -8.11
N ALA A 110 -7.24 7.68 -8.72
CA ALA A 110 -6.15 7.03 -8.00
C ALA A 110 -5.28 8.06 -7.25
N TYR A 111 -4.76 7.70 -6.06
CA TYR A 111 -3.90 8.61 -5.29
C TYR A 111 -2.53 8.81 -5.92
N PHE A 112 -1.90 7.73 -6.39
CA PHE A 112 -0.53 7.77 -6.85
C PHE A 112 -0.45 7.96 -8.37
N MET A 113 0.37 8.93 -8.79
CA MET A 113 0.76 9.14 -10.18
C MET A 113 2.26 8.89 -10.34
N PRO A 114 2.71 8.16 -11.37
CA PRO A 114 4.13 7.98 -11.62
C PRO A 114 4.80 9.32 -11.95
N THR A 115 6.03 9.51 -11.50
CA THR A 115 6.83 10.70 -11.82
C THR A 115 8.07 10.32 -12.62
N TYR A 116 8.31 11.09 -13.68
CA TYR A 116 9.45 10.91 -14.58
C TYR A 116 10.47 12.05 -14.45
N GLU A 117 10.28 12.95 -13.47
CA GLU A 117 11.22 14.02 -13.23
C GLU A 117 12.55 13.47 -12.68
N ASN A 118 13.62 13.65 -13.45
CA ASN A 118 14.94 13.11 -13.14
C ASN A 118 15.43 13.38 -11.70
N TRP A 119 15.17 14.59 -11.16
CA TRP A 119 15.62 14.93 -9.82
C TRP A 119 14.83 14.18 -8.73
N LYS A 120 13.54 13.91 -8.94
CA LYS A 120 12.68 13.13 -8.04
C LYS A 120 13.09 11.66 -8.07
N VAL A 121 13.26 11.13 -9.28
CA VAL A 121 13.72 9.75 -9.53
C VAL A 121 15.07 9.47 -8.87
N LYS A 122 16.03 10.40 -8.98
CA LYS A 122 17.35 10.33 -8.30
C LYS A 122 17.25 10.37 -6.77
N ARG A 123 16.19 10.96 -6.22
CA ARG A 123 15.89 10.97 -4.78
C ARG A 123 15.03 9.77 -4.35
N GLY A 124 14.78 8.83 -5.26
CA GLY A 124 14.03 7.61 -5.00
C GLY A 124 12.52 7.81 -4.97
N ILE A 125 12.02 8.96 -5.42
CA ILE A 125 10.59 9.21 -5.61
C ILE A 125 10.19 8.62 -6.97
N ARG A 126 9.20 7.73 -6.98
CA ARG A 126 8.64 7.09 -8.18
C ARG A 126 7.18 7.45 -8.39
N TYR A 127 6.46 7.73 -7.31
CA TYR A 127 5.06 8.14 -7.37
C TYR A 127 4.83 9.37 -6.51
N GLU A 128 3.88 10.19 -6.95
CA GLU A 128 3.46 11.43 -6.31
C GLU A 128 1.95 11.44 -6.10
N GLY A 129 1.47 12.32 -5.23
CA GLY A 129 0.04 12.48 -5.02
C GLY A 129 -0.63 13.11 -6.25
N ASN A 130 -1.78 12.56 -6.62
CA ASN A 130 -2.64 13.07 -7.68
C ASN A 130 -3.34 14.36 -7.19
N PRO A 131 -3.14 15.52 -7.83
CA PRO A 131 -3.78 16.77 -7.42
C PRO A 131 -5.30 16.80 -7.60
N ALA A 132 -5.89 15.82 -8.32
CA ALA A 132 -7.33 15.66 -8.42
C ALA A 132 -7.96 15.01 -7.17
N VAL A 133 -7.15 14.36 -6.32
CA VAL A 133 -7.61 13.75 -5.08
C VAL A 133 -7.52 14.80 -3.96
N GLU A 134 -8.66 15.07 -3.32
CA GLU A 134 -8.71 15.95 -2.16
C GLU A 134 -7.83 15.42 -1.02
N TYR A 135 -7.12 16.31 -0.33
CA TYR A 135 -6.17 15.89 0.67
C TYR A 135 -6.88 15.33 1.91
N MET A 136 -6.67 14.05 2.16
CA MET A 136 -6.97 13.38 3.42
C MET A 136 -5.75 12.57 3.85
N LYS A 137 -5.53 12.45 5.16
CA LYS A 137 -4.57 11.47 5.66
C LYS A 137 -5.05 10.06 5.29
N THR A 138 -4.14 9.13 5.06
CA THR A 138 -4.47 7.75 4.67
C THR A 138 -5.54 7.14 5.57
N ALA A 139 -5.36 7.22 6.89
CA ALA A 139 -6.30 6.65 7.85
C ALA A 139 -7.70 7.28 7.80
N ASP A 140 -7.79 8.60 7.61
CA ASP A 140 -9.07 9.31 7.46
C ASP A 140 -9.78 8.90 6.17
N ASN A 141 -9.01 8.79 5.09
CA ASN A 141 -9.55 8.38 3.80
C ASN A 141 -9.98 6.91 3.79
N SER A 142 -9.23 6.01 4.45
CA SER A 142 -9.64 4.61 4.66
C SER A 142 -11.02 4.52 5.29
N LEU A 143 -11.28 5.30 6.34
CA LEU A 143 -12.58 5.34 7.03
C LEU A 143 -13.67 5.94 6.14
N TYR A 144 -13.34 6.96 5.34
CA TYR A 144 -14.28 7.55 4.37
C TYR A 144 -14.72 6.54 3.29
N PHE A 145 -13.79 5.74 2.74
CA PHE A 145 -14.14 4.66 1.82
C PHE A 145 -15.11 3.66 2.45
N LEU A 146 -14.78 3.15 3.64
CA LEU A 146 -15.64 2.20 4.34
C LEU A 146 -17.06 2.75 4.53
N GLN A 147 -17.17 4.03 4.90
CA GLN A 147 -18.46 4.71 5.00
C GLN A 147 -19.19 4.78 3.64
N ALA A 148 -18.51 5.16 2.56
CA ALA A 148 -19.10 5.30 1.23
C ALA A 148 -19.71 3.98 0.71
N TYR A 149 -19.12 2.84 1.10
CA TYR A 149 -19.60 1.51 0.74
C TYR A 149 -20.54 0.88 1.78
N ASN A 150 -21.05 1.66 2.75
CA ASN A 150 -21.93 1.20 3.83
C ASN A 150 -21.34 0.05 4.66
N ILE A 151 -20.02 0.03 4.83
CA ILE A 151 -19.33 -0.94 5.68
C ILE A 151 -19.31 -0.35 7.09
N LYS A 152 -20.06 -0.97 8.00
CA LYS A 152 -20.08 -0.58 9.41
C LYS A 152 -18.71 -0.83 10.04
N VAL A 153 -18.28 0.09 10.89
CA VAL A 153 -17.00 0.03 11.61
C VAL A 153 -17.28 0.14 13.11
N THR A 154 -16.76 -0.78 13.93
CA THR A 154 -16.85 -0.69 15.40
C THR A 154 -15.91 0.40 15.93
N GLU A 155 -16.09 0.83 17.18
CA GLU A 155 -15.16 1.80 17.80
C GLU A 155 -13.72 1.27 17.84
N ASN A 156 -13.55 -0.05 18.03
CA ASN A 156 -12.25 -0.70 18.09
C ASN A 156 -11.60 -0.74 16.71
N GLU A 157 -12.37 -1.09 15.68
CA GLU A 157 -11.92 -1.05 14.28
C GLU A 157 -11.58 0.37 13.84
N TYR A 158 -12.40 1.35 14.23
CA TYR A 158 -12.17 2.77 13.93
C TYR A 158 -10.85 3.24 14.52
N LEU A 159 -10.60 2.98 15.81
CA LEU A 159 -9.34 3.36 16.45
C LEU A 159 -8.16 2.57 15.87
N GLY A 160 -8.35 1.30 15.54
CA GLY A 160 -7.33 0.47 14.88
C GLY A 160 -6.87 1.08 13.55
N ILE A 161 -7.81 1.46 12.68
CA ILE A 161 -7.52 2.11 11.40
C ILE A 161 -6.97 3.52 11.62
N LYS A 162 -7.62 4.33 12.46
CA LYS A 162 -7.24 5.73 12.69
C LYS A 162 -5.81 5.88 13.21
N LEU A 163 -5.36 4.91 14.01
CA LEU A 163 -4.11 4.99 14.78
C LEU A 163 -3.03 4.01 14.31
N HIS A 164 -3.19 3.37 13.14
CA HIS A 164 -2.25 2.35 12.64
C HIS A 164 -0.82 2.86 12.46
N ASP A 165 -0.64 4.12 12.06
CA ASP A 165 0.67 4.78 11.93
C ASP A 165 1.38 5.02 13.29
N GLY A 166 0.72 4.72 14.42
CA GLY A 166 1.30 4.92 15.73
C GLY A 166 1.71 6.37 15.97
N LEU A 167 2.91 6.59 16.52
CA LEU A 167 3.46 7.93 16.77
C LEU A 167 4.15 8.56 15.54
N TYR A 168 4.13 7.92 14.37
CA TYR A 168 4.58 8.56 13.13
C TYR A 168 3.62 9.65 12.68
N ASP A 169 2.33 9.55 13.05
CA ASP A 169 1.38 10.64 12.97
C ASP A 169 1.31 11.38 14.32
N GLU A 170 1.74 12.63 14.33
CA GLU A 170 1.73 13.48 15.54
C GLU A 170 0.33 13.63 16.16
N SER A 171 -0.73 13.55 15.35
CA SER A 171 -2.12 13.66 15.85
C SER A 171 -2.56 12.45 16.68
N ASN A 172 -1.83 11.33 16.62
CA ASN A 172 -2.10 10.14 17.42
C ASN A 172 -1.53 10.24 18.84
N LYS A 173 -0.68 11.25 19.12
CA LYS A 173 0.09 11.36 20.36
C LYS A 173 -0.77 11.32 21.62
N SER A 174 -1.93 11.99 21.62
CA SER A 174 -2.86 12.03 22.76
C SER A 174 -3.45 10.66 23.11
N TYR A 175 -3.51 9.74 22.14
CA TYR A 175 -4.00 8.37 22.34
C TYR A 175 -2.90 7.47 22.91
N PHE A 176 -1.69 7.51 22.33
CA PHE A 176 -0.58 6.63 22.72
C PHE A 176 0.15 7.08 24.00
N ILE A 177 0.20 8.40 24.26
CA ILE A 177 0.87 8.96 25.45
C ILE A 177 -0.20 9.44 26.43
N SER A 178 -0.82 8.46 27.11
CA SER A 178 -1.81 8.70 28.15
C SER A 178 -1.24 8.42 29.54
N TYR A 179 -1.34 9.40 30.43
CA TYR A 179 -0.94 9.28 31.84
C TYR A 179 -2.12 8.91 32.76
N SER A 180 -3.33 8.75 32.20
CA SER A 180 -4.51 8.32 32.95
C SER A 180 -4.82 6.84 32.71
N PRO A 181 -5.00 6.03 33.77
CA PRO A 181 -5.47 4.66 33.62
C PRO A 181 -6.81 4.52 32.88
N THR A 182 -7.69 5.53 32.99
CA THR A 182 -9.03 5.51 32.36
C THR A 182 -8.98 5.73 30.85
N ASN A 183 -7.92 6.38 30.37
CA ASN A 183 -7.77 6.75 28.96
C ASN A 183 -6.68 5.90 28.32
N LYS A 184 -6.46 4.68 28.81
CA LYS A 184 -5.50 3.77 28.18
C LYS A 184 -6.08 3.27 26.87
N LEU A 185 -5.30 3.44 25.80
CA LEU A 185 -5.65 2.94 24.49
C LEU A 185 -5.79 1.41 24.52
N ARG A 186 -6.75 0.90 23.75
CA ARG A 186 -6.92 -0.55 23.56
C ARG A 186 -5.71 -1.13 22.84
N ILE A 187 -5.52 -2.44 22.92
CA ILE A 187 -4.28 -3.04 22.41
C ILE A 187 -4.29 -3.19 20.88
N LEU A 188 -5.46 -3.24 20.22
CA LEU A 188 -5.56 -3.45 18.77
C LEU A 188 -4.74 -2.43 17.94
N PRO A 189 -4.84 -1.10 18.16
CA PRO A 189 -3.95 -0.12 17.50
C PRO A 189 -2.45 -0.43 17.62
N HIS A 190 -1.99 -0.89 18.79
CA HIS A 190 -0.58 -1.26 18.99
C HIS A 190 -0.17 -2.48 18.17
N ILE A 191 -1.04 -3.50 18.10
CA ILE A 191 -0.80 -4.72 17.32
C ILE A 191 -0.72 -4.41 15.84
N ILE A 192 -1.67 -3.63 15.32
CA ILE A 192 -1.71 -3.22 13.92
C ILE A 192 -0.49 -2.37 13.57
N HIS A 193 -0.18 -1.35 14.39
CA HIS A 193 1.02 -0.54 14.20
C HIS A 193 2.30 -1.37 14.17
N THR A 194 2.42 -2.37 15.06
CA THR A 194 3.59 -3.25 15.09
C THR A 194 3.68 -4.11 13.84
N ALA A 195 2.56 -4.68 13.38
CA ALA A 195 2.50 -5.51 12.19
C ALA A 195 2.84 -4.71 10.91
N ASP A 196 2.25 -3.53 10.75
CA ASP A 196 2.51 -2.61 9.64
C ASP A 196 3.98 -2.15 9.62
N PHE A 197 4.48 -1.64 10.75
CA PHE A 197 5.89 -1.24 10.86
C PHE A 197 6.84 -2.39 10.51
N TYR A 198 6.54 -3.61 10.97
CA TYR A 198 7.38 -4.76 10.67
C TYR A 198 7.30 -5.19 9.21
N ALA A 199 6.10 -5.12 8.59
CA ALA A 199 5.94 -5.34 7.15
C ALA A 199 6.80 -4.37 6.34
N MET A 200 6.71 -3.06 6.62
CA MET A 200 7.53 -2.03 6.00
C MET A 200 9.03 -2.31 6.17
N ARG A 201 9.47 -2.78 7.34
CA ARG A 201 10.89 -3.14 7.57
C ARG A 201 11.33 -4.33 6.72
N LEU A 202 10.50 -5.37 6.60
CA LEU A 202 10.80 -6.52 5.75
C LEU A 202 10.85 -6.12 4.27
N GLU A 203 9.91 -5.28 3.82
CA GLU A 203 9.88 -4.75 2.45
C GLU A 203 11.13 -3.93 2.13
N TYR A 204 11.60 -3.11 3.08
CA TYR A 204 12.85 -2.39 2.93
C TYR A 204 14.06 -3.33 2.78
N GLU A 205 14.12 -4.41 3.58
CA GLU A 205 15.17 -5.42 3.47
C GLU A 205 15.09 -6.22 2.16
N GLU A 206 13.88 -6.49 1.65
CA GLU A 206 13.63 -7.07 0.32
C GLU A 206 14.15 -6.13 -0.78
N TRP A 207 13.77 -4.84 -0.71
CA TRP A 207 14.25 -3.82 -1.65
C TRP A 207 15.76 -3.72 -1.63
N ARG A 208 16.40 -3.63 -0.46
CA ARG A 208 17.87 -3.51 -0.33
C ARG A 208 18.65 -4.64 -1.03
N LYS A 209 18.06 -5.83 -1.13
CA LYS A 209 18.66 -6.99 -1.80
C LYS A 209 18.40 -7.02 -3.30
N SER A 210 17.49 -6.18 -3.81
CA SER A 210 17.16 -6.09 -5.23
C SER A 210 18.28 -5.43 -6.05
N SER A 211 18.30 -5.74 -7.36
CA SER A 211 19.13 -5.03 -8.34
C SER A 211 18.88 -3.52 -8.34
N ASP A 212 17.64 -3.11 -8.11
CA ASP A 212 17.23 -1.71 -8.15
C ASP A 212 17.86 -0.91 -7.03
N ALA A 213 17.93 -1.48 -5.82
CA ALA A 213 18.64 -0.88 -4.71
C ALA A 213 20.14 -0.80 -4.97
N GLN A 214 20.74 -1.83 -5.59
CA GLN A 214 22.14 -1.78 -5.96
C GLN A 214 22.40 -0.62 -6.95
N THR A 215 21.62 -0.52 -8.03
CA THR A 215 21.77 0.59 -8.99
C THR A 215 21.54 1.96 -8.34
N PHE A 216 20.51 2.08 -7.50
CA PHE A 216 20.20 3.33 -6.79
C PHE A 216 21.31 3.77 -5.84
N LEU A 217 21.83 2.84 -5.03
CA LEU A 217 22.90 3.12 -4.06
C LEU A 217 24.23 3.39 -4.76
N HIS A 218 24.59 2.62 -5.79
CA HIS A 218 25.82 2.87 -6.57
C HIS A 218 25.77 4.21 -7.31
N GLY A 219 24.60 4.61 -7.82
CA GLY A 219 24.38 5.92 -8.43
C GLY A 219 24.45 7.10 -7.44
N GLN A 220 24.38 6.86 -6.13
CA GLN A 220 24.62 7.86 -5.09
C GLN A 220 26.08 7.96 -4.65
N VAL A 221 26.93 6.97 -4.97
CA VAL A 221 28.35 6.94 -4.58
C VAL A 221 29.24 7.77 -5.52
N ASP A 222 28.73 8.29 -6.64
CA ASP A 222 29.52 9.08 -7.59
C ASP A 222 29.53 10.60 -7.30
N THR A 223 29.53 11.00 -6.02
CA THR A 223 29.71 12.42 -5.62
C THR A 223 31.17 12.84 -5.47
N ASN A 224 32.15 11.99 -5.84
CA ASN A 224 33.57 12.34 -5.80
C ASN A 224 34.22 12.57 -7.18
N GLN A 225 33.46 12.61 -8.29
CA GLN A 225 34.01 12.92 -9.62
C GLN A 225 33.95 14.40 -10.03
N PHE A 226 33.82 15.34 -9.10
CA PHE A 226 34.20 16.74 -9.36
C PHE A 226 35.73 16.89 -9.37
N ARG A 227 36.38 16.27 -10.36
CA ARG A 227 37.69 16.65 -10.94
C ARG A 227 38.10 15.59 -11.96
N THR A 228 37.57 15.66 -13.17
CA THR A 228 38.38 15.59 -14.40
C THR A 228 37.53 15.96 -15.60
N LYS A 229 38.08 16.84 -16.44
CA LYS A 229 37.45 17.35 -17.66
C LYS A 229 37.28 16.21 -18.66
N THR A 230 36.07 15.73 -18.89
CA THR A 230 35.75 14.97 -20.11
C THR A 230 34.46 15.47 -20.75
N THR A 231 34.52 15.55 -22.07
CA THR A 231 33.68 16.37 -22.95
C THR A 231 32.23 15.84 -23.03
N PRO A 232 31.20 16.72 -23.12
CA PRO A 232 29.77 16.36 -22.93
C PRO A 232 29.17 15.33 -23.91
N LYS A 233 29.87 14.97 -24.98
CA LYS A 233 29.30 14.20 -26.09
C LYS A 233 29.15 12.69 -25.80
N LYS A 234 30.03 12.11 -24.97
CA LYS A 234 29.97 10.68 -24.59
C LYS A 234 28.93 10.38 -23.49
N LEU A 235 28.63 11.36 -22.63
CA LEU A 235 27.63 11.20 -21.56
C LEU A 235 26.21 11.14 -22.13
N ALA A 236 25.93 11.93 -23.17
CA ALA A 236 24.63 11.95 -23.85
C ALA A 236 24.30 10.61 -24.54
N GLU A 237 25.27 9.98 -25.21
CA GLU A 237 25.07 8.69 -25.90
C GLU A 237 24.88 7.50 -24.94
N THR A 238 25.39 7.62 -23.71
CA THR A 238 25.27 6.56 -22.68
C THR A 238 23.95 6.66 -21.92
N LEU A 239 23.41 7.87 -21.73
CA LEU A 239 22.13 8.10 -21.05
C LEU A 239 20.91 7.72 -21.92
N THR A 240 21.03 7.78 -23.25
CA THR A 240 19.94 7.40 -24.17
C THR A 240 19.74 5.89 -24.33
N LYS A 241 20.61 5.03 -23.77
CA LYS A 241 20.51 3.57 -23.92
C LYS A 241 19.92 2.83 -22.70
N ASN A 242 19.72 3.49 -21.57
CA ASN A 242 19.25 2.87 -20.33
C ASN A 242 17.91 3.45 -19.81
N THR A 243 17.00 3.80 -20.72
CA THR A 243 15.62 4.17 -20.38
C THR A 243 14.64 3.10 -20.83
N ASN A 244 14.85 1.85 -20.42
CA ASN A 244 13.77 0.86 -20.42
C ASN A 244 13.15 0.90 -19.02
N VAL A 245 12.23 1.85 -18.83
CA VAL A 245 11.31 1.85 -17.69
C VAL A 245 10.08 1.09 -18.18
N GLU A 246 10.06 -0.22 -17.96
CA GLU A 246 8.90 -1.10 -18.25
C GLU A 246 7.84 -1.04 -17.13
N ASP A 247 7.88 -0.03 -16.25
CA ASP A 247 7.11 0.02 -14.99
C ASP A 247 5.60 0.30 -15.18
N TYR A 248 5.17 0.69 -16.38
CA TYR A 248 3.75 0.87 -16.71
C TYR A 248 3.41 0.07 -17.96
N ASN A 249 2.64 -1.01 -17.77
CA ASN A 249 2.05 -1.76 -18.86
C ASN A 249 0.56 -1.39 -18.93
N PRO A 250 0.13 -0.59 -19.91
CA PRO A 250 -1.29 -0.20 -20.03
C PRO A 250 -2.22 -1.42 -20.20
N ASP A 251 -1.68 -2.56 -20.65
CA ASP A 251 -2.42 -3.81 -20.82
C ASP A 251 -2.35 -4.72 -19.57
N MET A 252 -1.80 -4.24 -18.43
CA MET A 252 -1.65 -5.06 -17.23
C MET A 252 -3.00 -5.48 -16.66
N PHE A 253 -3.97 -4.57 -16.64
CA PHE A 253 -5.33 -4.86 -16.18
C PHE A 253 -5.97 -5.98 -17.01
N ASP A 254 -5.94 -5.84 -18.35
CA ASP A 254 -6.50 -6.84 -19.27
C ASP A 254 -5.84 -8.21 -19.14
N LYS A 255 -4.56 -8.25 -18.76
CA LYS A 255 -3.86 -9.52 -18.47
C LYS A 255 -4.26 -10.17 -17.15
N ILE A 256 -4.60 -9.38 -16.14
CA ILE A 256 -4.97 -9.86 -14.80
C ILE A 256 -6.43 -10.32 -14.79
N PHE A 257 -7.32 -9.52 -15.38
CA PHE A 257 -8.77 -9.65 -15.25
C PHE A 257 -9.46 -10.10 -16.56
N GLY A 258 -8.74 -10.14 -17.68
CA GLY A 258 -9.31 -10.35 -19.02
C GLY A 258 -9.72 -9.03 -19.67
N SER A 259 -9.67 -8.96 -21.00
CA SER A 259 -10.15 -7.80 -21.75
C SER A 259 -11.65 -7.59 -21.53
N THR A 260 -12.06 -6.38 -21.15
CA THR A 260 -13.46 -5.95 -21.14
C THR A 260 -13.95 -5.61 -22.56
N ASP A 261 -13.73 -6.52 -23.51
CA ASP A 261 -14.43 -6.48 -24.80
C ASP A 261 -15.80 -7.13 -24.59
N ASP A 262 -16.68 -6.43 -23.87
CA ASP A 262 -18.11 -6.62 -24.07
C ASP A 262 -18.41 -6.12 -25.48
N GLY A 263 -18.51 -7.07 -26.39
CA GLY A 263 -18.86 -6.85 -27.78
C GLY A 263 -20.10 -5.96 -27.87
N ALA A 264 -19.87 -4.70 -28.22
CA ALA A 264 -20.88 -3.91 -28.88
C ALA A 264 -21.12 -4.56 -30.26
N GLU A 265 -21.99 -5.58 -30.28
CA GLU A 265 -22.73 -5.94 -31.48
C GLU A 265 -23.49 -4.68 -31.90
N THR A 266 -22.85 -3.91 -32.77
CA THR A 266 -23.51 -2.98 -33.67
C THR A 266 -24.32 -3.83 -34.64
N GLY A 267 -25.50 -4.23 -34.19
CA GLY A 267 -26.54 -4.78 -35.03
C GLY A 267 -27.01 -3.70 -35.99
N ASP A 268 -26.37 -3.61 -37.15
CA ASP A 268 -26.85 -2.86 -38.30
C ASP A 268 -26.70 -3.74 -39.55
N LYS A 269 -27.77 -4.49 -39.83
CA LYS A 269 -28.30 -4.86 -41.16
C LYS A 269 -29.55 -5.71 -41.08
#